data_AF-A0A6J4XRS4-F1
#
_entry.id   AF-A0A6J4XRS4-F1
#
_cell.length_a   1.000
_cell.length_b   1.000
_cell.length_c   1.000
_cell.angle_alpha   90.00
_cell.angle_beta   90.00
_cell.angle_gamma   90.00
#
_symmetry.space_group_name_H-M   'P 1'
#
loop_
_entity.id
_entity.type
_entity.pdbx_description
1 polymer ?
#
loop_
_entity_poly.entity_id
_entity_poly.type
_entity_poly.pdbx_seq_one_letter_code
_entity_poly.pdbx_strand_id
1 'polypeptide(L)'
;MNPQELKQLEDDLWRSADTLRANSDLKATEYSTPVLGLIFLKFAGNKYRRNEEARKKGKRNTTDRPIKELKTALETLHADVNNAESYCKHIQWLQERFPRAEYEDVTGLCKSATPQEVKEQDYSLNPGRYVGVVIEEDGKTEEEFVEELLAMNQELSSLNREARKLEKIIHHNALKLTEGK
;
A
#
# COMPACT_ATOMS: atom_id res chain seq x y z
N MET A 1 16.96 22.35 -35.63
CA MET A 1 18.30 22.29 -35.03
C MET A 1 19.13 21.31 -35.80
N ASN A 2 20.31 21.73 -36.24
CA ASN A 2 21.29 20.84 -36.82
C ASN A 2 22.03 20.06 -35.70
N PRO A 3 22.82 19.01 -36.03
CA PRO A 3 23.47 18.16 -35.03
C PRO A 3 24.47 18.92 -34.13
N GLN A 4 25.12 19.97 -34.63
CA GLN A 4 26.05 20.80 -33.85
C GLN A 4 25.32 21.67 -32.84
N GLU A 5 24.20 22.28 -33.23
CA GLU A 5 23.33 23.04 -32.34
C GLU A 5 22.75 22.16 -31.22
N LEU A 6 22.45 20.89 -31.52
CA LEU A 6 21.93 19.95 -30.53
C LEU A 6 22.98 19.57 -29.49
N LYS A 7 24.21 19.32 -29.96
CA LYS A 7 25.34 19.01 -29.07
C LYS A 7 25.72 20.21 -28.19
N GLN A 8 25.72 21.42 -28.76
CA GLN A 8 25.98 22.64 -28.00
C GLN A 8 24.92 22.86 -26.91
N LEU A 9 23.63 22.64 -27.24
CA LEU A 9 22.55 22.73 -26.26
C LEU A 9 22.70 21.69 -25.14
N GLU A 10 23.11 20.47 -25.48
CA GLU A 10 23.38 19.42 -24.49
C GLU A 10 24.50 19.81 -23.53
N ASP A 11 25.62 20.31 -24.07
CA ASP A 11 26.77 20.76 -23.28
C ASP A 11 26.40 21.93 -22.34
N ASP A 12 25.60 22.88 -22.83
CA ASP A 12 25.13 24.02 -22.05
C ASP A 12 24.16 23.61 -20.93
N LEU A 13 23.31 22.61 -21.17
CA LEU A 13 22.40 22.05 -20.17
C LEU A 13 23.18 21.32 -19.06
N TRP A 14 24.19 20.53 -19.42
CA TRP A 14 25.05 19.83 -18.45
C TRP A 14 25.82 20.79 -17.57
N ARG A 15 26.45 21.81 -18.17
CA ARG A 15 27.19 22.82 -17.43
C ARG A 15 26.30 23.63 -16.48
N SER A 16 25.07 23.92 -16.90
CA SER A 16 24.08 24.62 -16.06
C SER A 16 23.64 23.74 -14.88
N ALA A 17 23.44 22.44 -15.10
CA ALA A 17 23.11 21.48 -14.05
C ALA A 17 24.25 21.31 -13.03
N ASP A 18 25.51 21.25 -13.49
CA ASP A 18 26.67 21.20 -12.60
C ASP A 18 26.83 22.47 -11.78
N THR A 19 26.60 23.64 -12.39
CA THR A 19 26.64 24.93 -11.69
C THR A 19 25.55 25.01 -10.62
N LEU A 20 24.32 24.57 -10.93
CA LEU A 20 23.20 24.52 -9.98
C LEU A 20 23.49 23.56 -8.81
N ARG A 21 24.14 22.42 -9.09
CA ARG A 21 24.52 21.42 -8.09
C ARG A 21 25.66 21.87 -7.18
N ALA A 22 26.66 22.57 -7.73
CA ALA A 22 27.86 22.96 -6.99
C ALA A 22 27.72 24.29 -6.23
N ASN A 23 26.88 25.22 -6.71
CA ASN A 23 26.86 26.61 -6.23
C ASN A 23 25.47 27.13 -5.82
N SER A 24 24.46 26.25 -5.64
CA SER A 24 23.17 26.68 -5.10
C SER A 24 22.91 26.08 -3.72
N ASP A 25 22.23 26.84 -2.87
CA ASP A 25 21.72 26.37 -1.57
C ASP A 25 20.49 25.45 -1.71
N LEU A 26 20.06 25.14 -2.94
CA LEU A 26 18.87 24.35 -3.23
C LEU A 26 19.17 22.85 -3.19
N LYS A 27 18.37 22.11 -2.43
CA LYS A 27 18.44 20.64 -2.36
C LYS A 27 17.90 20.03 -3.65
N ALA A 28 18.41 18.85 -4.01
CA ALA A 28 17.97 18.10 -5.19
C ALA A 28 16.45 17.90 -5.29
N THR A 29 15.78 17.79 -4.15
CA THR A 29 14.32 17.65 -4.01
C THR A 29 13.54 18.90 -4.44
N GLU A 30 14.14 20.09 -4.37
CA GLU A 30 13.48 21.37 -4.64
C GLU A 30 13.39 21.68 -6.14
N TYR A 31 14.41 21.32 -6.93
CA TYR A 31 14.38 21.50 -8.39
C TYR A 31 13.95 20.25 -9.16
N SER A 32 14.14 19.04 -8.63
CA SER A 32 13.72 17.80 -9.33
C SER A 32 12.21 17.75 -9.57
N THR A 33 11.41 18.18 -8.58
CA THR A 33 9.95 18.20 -8.65
C THR A 33 9.42 19.07 -9.80
N PRO A 34 9.76 20.37 -9.91
CA PRO A 34 9.30 21.19 -11.03
C PRO A 34 9.86 20.74 -12.38
N VAL A 35 11.10 20.24 -12.45
CA VAL A 35 11.70 19.73 -13.69
C VAL A 35 10.96 18.48 -14.20
N LEU A 36 10.71 17.50 -13.33
CA LEU A 36 9.91 16.32 -13.66
C LEU A 36 8.48 16.70 -14.07
N GLY A 37 7.88 17.67 -13.38
CA GLY A 37 6.58 18.24 -13.74
C GLY A 37 6.55 18.79 -15.16
N LEU A 38 7.55 19.59 -15.56
CA LEU A 38 7.64 20.15 -16.92
C LEU A 38 7.86 19.08 -17.99
N ILE A 39 8.70 18.07 -17.71
CA ILE A 39 8.92 16.93 -18.62
C ILE A 39 7.61 16.16 -18.81
N PHE A 40 6.90 15.87 -17.72
CA PHE A 40 5.61 15.20 -17.76
C PHE A 40 4.57 16.00 -18.55
N LEU A 41 4.45 17.31 -18.31
CA LEU A 41 3.53 18.18 -19.05
C LEU A 41 3.86 18.22 -20.55
N LYS A 42 5.15 18.25 -20.92
CA LYS A 42 5.56 18.18 -22.33
C LYS A 42 5.19 16.84 -22.96
N PHE A 43 5.39 15.73 -22.24
CA PHE A 43 5.02 14.40 -22.70
C PHE A 43 3.50 14.26 -22.87
N ALA A 44 2.72 14.68 -21.88
CA ALA A 44 1.26 14.69 -21.91
C ALA A 44 0.73 15.55 -23.06
N GLY A 45 1.27 16.75 -23.26
CA GLY A 45 0.91 17.64 -24.37
C GLY A 45 1.21 17.05 -25.75
N ASN A 46 2.34 16.36 -25.90
CA ASN A 46 2.68 15.65 -27.14
C ASN A 46 1.71 14.50 -27.43
N LYS A 47 1.34 13.73 -26.40
CA LYS A 47 0.36 12.63 -26.53
C LYS A 47 -1.04 13.16 -26.86
N TYR A 48 -1.45 14.26 -26.22
CA TYR A 48 -2.73 14.91 -26.47
C TYR A 48 -2.83 15.41 -27.91
N ARG A 49 -1.81 16.11 -28.42
CA ARG A 49 -1.78 16.64 -29.79
C ARG A 49 -1.88 15.53 -30.85
N ARG A 50 -1.15 14.43 -30.67
CA ARG A 50 -1.26 13.22 -31.53
C ARG A 50 -2.69 12.65 -31.53
N ASN A 51 -3.34 12.65 -30.37
CA ASN A 51 -4.70 12.13 -30.23
C ASN A 51 -5.75 13.09 -30.83
N GLU A 52 -5.58 14.40 -30.68
CA GLU A 52 -6.36 15.46 -31.33
C GLU A 52 -6.32 15.33 -32.86
N GLU A 53 -5.13 15.11 -33.43
CA GLU A 53 -4.93 14.89 -34.87
C GLU A 53 -5.63 13.61 -35.37
N ALA A 54 -5.63 12.54 -34.56
CA ALA A 54 -6.37 11.31 -34.84
C ALA A 54 -7.90 11.50 -34.76
N ARG A 55 -8.38 12.27 -33.78
CA ARG A 55 -9.82 12.59 -33.60
C ARG A 55 -10.37 13.46 -34.73
N LYS A 56 -9.58 14.40 -35.26
CA LYS A 56 -9.98 15.23 -36.41
C LYS A 56 -10.12 14.42 -37.71
N LYS A 57 -9.43 13.28 -37.84
CA LYS A 57 -9.46 12.41 -39.03
C LYS A 57 -10.56 11.35 -39.02
N GLY A 58 -11.17 11.05 -37.87
CA GLY A 58 -12.19 10.00 -37.74
C GLY A 58 -13.44 10.50 -37.05
N LYS A 59 -14.45 10.95 -37.82
CA LYS A 59 -15.82 11.06 -37.32
C LYS A 59 -16.39 9.64 -37.11
N ARG A 60 -16.11 9.01 -35.97
CA ARG A 60 -16.85 7.85 -35.47
C ARG A 60 -17.96 8.37 -34.56
N ASN A 61 -19.22 8.24 -34.97
CA ASN A 61 -20.37 8.66 -34.16
C ASN A 61 -21.58 7.70 -34.21
N THR A 62 -21.43 6.48 -34.75
CA THR A 62 -22.56 5.52 -34.83
C THR A 62 -22.27 4.18 -34.16
N THR A 63 -21.01 3.76 -34.04
CA THR A 63 -20.61 2.47 -33.43
C THR A 63 -20.40 2.52 -31.92
N ASP A 64 -20.26 3.71 -31.32
CA ASP A 64 -19.94 3.87 -29.89
C ASP A 64 -21.13 3.69 -28.95
N ARG A 65 -22.37 3.91 -29.42
CA ARG A 65 -23.57 3.80 -28.57
C ARG A 65 -23.89 2.35 -28.17
N PRO A 66 -23.92 1.36 -29.09
CA PRO A 66 -24.12 -0.04 -28.71
C PRO A 66 -23.00 -0.56 -27.82
N ILE A 67 -21.76 -0.12 -28.06
CA ILE A 67 -20.60 -0.49 -27.23
C ILE A 67 -20.72 0.10 -25.82
N LYS A 68 -21.17 1.35 -25.71
CA LYS A 68 -21.40 2.00 -24.40
C LYS A 68 -22.54 1.33 -23.63
N GLU A 69 -23.66 1.04 -24.30
CA GLU A 69 -24.80 0.33 -23.69
C GLU A 69 -24.40 -1.08 -23.24
N LEU A 70 -23.65 -1.81 -24.07
CA LEU A 70 -23.10 -3.12 -23.71
C LEU A 70 -22.11 -3.03 -22.54
N LYS A 71 -21.26 -2.01 -22.50
CA LYS A 71 -20.33 -1.78 -21.40
C LYS A 71 -21.07 -1.49 -20.09
N THR A 72 -22.08 -0.63 -20.11
CA THR A 72 -22.93 -0.37 -18.93
C THR A 72 -23.63 -1.64 -18.48
N ALA A 73 -24.22 -2.41 -19.40
CA ALA A 73 -24.87 -3.68 -19.05
C ALA A 73 -23.89 -4.71 -18.44
N LEU A 74 -22.66 -4.77 -18.97
CA LEU A 74 -21.61 -5.62 -18.43
C LEU A 74 -21.18 -5.18 -17.03
N GLU A 75 -21.02 -3.88 -16.79
CA GLU A 75 -20.70 -3.32 -15.48
C GLU A 75 -21.80 -3.63 -14.45
N THR A 76 -23.08 -3.47 -14.83
CA THR A 76 -24.22 -3.84 -13.98
C THR A 76 -24.23 -5.33 -13.66
N LEU A 77 -24.08 -6.19 -14.69
CA LEU A 77 -24.06 -7.64 -14.48
C LEU A 77 -22.92 -8.06 -13.56
N HIS A 78 -21.74 -7.45 -13.71
CA HIS A 78 -20.59 -7.73 -12.85
C HIS A 78 -20.86 -7.30 -11.40
N ALA A 79 -21.50 -6.15 -11.19
CA ALA A 79 -21.92 -5.70 -9.86
C ALA A 79 -22.94 -6.68 -9.24
N ASP A 80 -23.91 -7.14 -10.00
CA ASP A 80 -24.93 -8.09 -9.53
C ASP A 80 -24.32 -9.44 -9.14
N VAL A 81 -23.38 -9.95 -9.95
CA VAL A 81 -22.65 -11.18 -9.64
C VAL A 81 -21.82 -11.03 -8.36
N ASN A 82 -21.08 -9.93 -8.20
CA ASN A 82 -20.30 -9.69 -6.99
C ASN A 82 -21.17 -9.56 -5.75
N ASN A 83 -22.34 -8.91 -5.88
CA ASN A 83 -23.32 -8.82 -4.79
C ASN A 83 -23.87 -10.19 -4.43
N ALA A 84 -24.25 -11.01 -5.42
CA ALA A 84 -24.74 -12.37 -5.20
C ALA A 84 -23.67 -13.24 -4.51
N GLU A 85 -22.42 -13.18 -4.95
CA GLU A 85 -21.29 -13.88 -4.32
C GLU A 85 -21.12 -13.46 -2.85
N SER A 86 -21.19 -12.15 -2.57
CA SER A 86 -21.12 -11.61 -1.21
C SER A 86 -22.25 -12.14 -0.32
N TYR A 87 -23.49 -12.16 -0.82
CA TYR A 87 -24.62 -12.73 -0.09
C TYR A 87 -24.43 -14.22 0.18
N CYS A 88 -23.97 -15.01 -0.80
CA CYS A 88 -23.68 -16.43 -0.60
C CYS A 88 -22.63 -16.64 0.50
N LYS A 89 -21.55 -15.85 0.51
CA LYS A 89 -20.53 -15.89 1.56
C LYS A 89 -21.10 -15.54 2.93
N HIS A 90 -21.94 -14.51 3.03
CA HIS A 90 -22.58 -14.14 4.29
C HIS A 90 -23.56 -15.20 4.79
N ILE A 91 -24.35 -15.79 3.90
CA ILE A 91 -25.27 -16.88 4.23
C ILE A 91 -24.48 -18.08 4.76
N GLN A 92 -23.42 -18.48 4.07
CA GLN A 92 -22.56 -19.57 4.50
C GLN A 92 -21.96 -19.29 5.87
N TRP A 93 -21.38 -18.09 6.07
CA TRP A 93 -20.81 -17.67 7.35
C TRP A 93 -21.83 -17.71 8.50
N LEU A 94 -23.06 -17.25 8.24
CA LEU A 94 -24.15 -17.32 9.22
C LEU A 94 -24.56 -18.75 9.53
N GLN A 95 -24.71 -19.61 8.52
CA GLN A 95 -25.12 -21.01 8.72
C GLN A 95 -24.07 -21.85 9.43
N GLU A 96 -22.78 -21.61 9.17
CA GLU A 96 -21.68 -22.29 9.86
C GLU A 96 -21.67 -21.96 11.36
N ARG A 97 -22.07 -20.74 11.74
CA ARG A 97 -22.05 -20.24 13.13
C ARG A 97 -23.38 -20.39 13.86
N PHE A 98 -24.49 -20.39 13.13
CA PHE A 98 -25.85 -20.54 13.64
C PHE A 98 -26.61 -21.61 12.84
N PRO A 99 -26.28 -22.91 12.99
CA PRO A 99 -26.82 -23.98 12.14
C PRO A 99 -28.34 -24.14 12.22
N ARG A 100 -28.95 -23.72 13.34
CA ARG A 100 -30.40 -23.76 13.56
C ARG A 100 -31.12 -22.43 13.27
N ALA A 101 -30.37 -21.41 12.82
CA ALA A 101 -30.85 -20.04 12.66
C ALA A 101 -31.50 -19.44 13.94
N GLU A 102 -31.05 -19.90 15.11
CA GLU A 102 -31.44 -19.39 16.43
C GLU A 102 -30.23 -18.70 17.07
N TYR A 103 -30.49 -17.81 18.04
CA TYR A 103 -29.42 -17.18 18.80
C TYR A 103 -28.68 -18.21 19.66
N GLU A 104 -27.36 -18.20 19.58
CA GLU A 104 -26.48 -19.00 20.42
C GLU A 104 -25.25 -18.17 20.79
N ASP A 105 -24.72 -18.39 21.99
CA ASP A 105 -23.45 -17.79 22.38
C ASP A 105 -22.32 -18.45 21.57
N VAL A 106 -21.55 -17.64 20.84
CA VAL A 106 -20.47 -18.10 19.97
C VAL A 106 -19.16 -17.47 20.41
N THR A 107 -18.19 -18.31 20.78
CA THR A 107 -16.86 -17.87 21.22
C THR A 107 -16.19 -16.97 20.18
N GLY A 108 -15.64 -15.84 20.64
CA GLY A 108 -15.02 -14.82 19.79
C GLY A 108 -15.99 -13.97 18.97
N LEU A 109 -17.31 -14.20 19.04
CA LEU A 109 -18.30 -13.51 18.23
C LEU A 109 -19.39 -12.81 19.05
N CYS A 110 -20.17 -13.56 19.82
CA CYS A 110 -21.30 -13.01 20.58
C CYS A 110 -21.60 -13.80 21.85
N LYS A 111 -22.06 -13.11 22.89
CA LYS A 111 -22.53 -13.71 24.14
C LYS A 111 -23.62 -12.87 24.77
N SER A 112 -24.64 -13.52 25.34
CA SER A 112 -25.69 -12.88 26.14
C SER A 112 -25.24 -12.80 27.59
N ALA A 113 -24.59 -11.68 27.95
CA ALA A 113 -24.07 -11.49 29.30
C ALA A 113 -25.18 -11.08 30.30
N THR A 114 -25.18 -11.73 31.47
CA THR A 114 -26.07 -11.40 32.59
C THR A 114 -25.60 -10.13 33.33
N PRO A 115 -26.50 -9.42 34.04
CA PRO A 115 -26.09 -8.26 34.86
C PRO A 115 -25.03 -8.60 35.92
N GLN A 116 -25.01 -9.83 36.43
CA GLN A 116 -24.00 -10.33 37.35
C GLN A 116 -22.62 -10.43 36.68
N GLU A 117 -22.53 -11.04 35.50
CA GLU A 117 -21.28 -11.12 34.74
C GLU A 117 -20.76 -9.73 34.36
N VAL A 118 -21.67 -8.81 34.00
CA VAL A 118 -21.29 -7.41 33.71
C VAL A 118 -20.70 -6.75 34.95
N LYS A 119 -21.26 -6.99 36.13
CA LYS A 119 -20.72 -6.48 37.39
C LYS A 119 -19.35 -7.07 37.72
N GLU A 120 -19.14 -8.37 37.46
CA GLU A 120 -17.84 -9.04 37.66
C GLU A 120 -16.76 -8.50 36.72
N GLN A 121 -17.14 -7.99 35.55
CA GLN A 121 -16.24 -7.34 34.58
C GLN A 121 -16.14 -5.81 34.80
N ASP A 122 -16.36 -5.33 36.03
CA ASP A 122 -16.34 -3.90 36.41
C ASP A 122 -17.25 -3.02 35.53
N TYR A 123 -18.40 -3.55 35.13
CA TYR A 123 -19.36 -2.90 34.21
C TYR A 123 -18.79 -2.55 32.83
N SER A 124 -17.67 -3.16 32.44
CA SER A 124 -17.07 -2.96 31.12
C SER A 124 -17.96 -3.56 30.04
N LEU A 125 -18.45 -2.77 29.08
CA LEU A 125 -19.26 -3.27 27.97
C LEU A 125 -18.43 -3.71 26.75
N ASN A 126 -17.11 -3.86 26.92
CA ASN A 126 -16.25 -4.33 25.83
C ASN A 126 -16.57 -5.80 25.52
N PRO A 127 -17.06 -6.15 24.32
CA PRO A 127 -17.48 -7.52 24.00
C PRO A 127 -16.39 -8.57 24.24
N GLY A 128 -15.13 -8.21 24.01
CA GLY A 128 -13.97 -9.10 24.21
C GLY A 128 -13.82 -9.63 25.64
N ARG A 129 -14.42 -8.97 26.64
CA ARG A 129 -14.46 -9.45 28.04
C ARG A 129 -15.38 -10.65 28.25
N TYR A 130 -16.32 -10.88 27.32
CA TYR A 130 -17.40 -11.85 27.48
C TYR A 130 -17.31 -13.00 26.46
N VAL A 131 -16.93 -12.70 25.22
CA VAL A 131 -17.00 -13.68 24.12
C VAL A 131 -15.83 -14.66 24.11
N GLY A 132 -14.77 -14.42 24.89
CA GLY A 132 -13.55 -15.24 24.86
C GLY A 132 -12.79 -15.12 23.53
N VAL A 133 -11.77 -15.94 23.37
CA VAL A 133 -10.94 -15.98 22.14
C VAL A 133 -10.86 -17.43 21.69
N VAL A 134 -11.11 -17.68 20.41
CA VAL A 134 -10.77 -18.99 19.82
C VAL A 134 -9.25 -19.02 19.75
N ILE A 135 -8.62 -19.81 20.62
CA ILE A 135 -7.21 -20.14 20.48
C ILE A 135 -7.19 -21.29 19.48
N GLU A 136 -6.91 -20.98 18.23
CA GLU A 136 -6.57 -22.02 17.26
C GLU A 136 -5.26 -22.64 17.74
N GLU A 137 -5.29 -23.90 18.16
CA GLU A 137 -4.06 -24.68 18.25
C GLU A 137 -3.48 -24.72 16.84
N ASP A 138 -2.34 -24.06 16.65
CA ASP A 138 -1.64 -23.97 15.36
C ASP A 138 -1.07 -25.32 14.90
N GLY A 139 -1.42 -26.39 15.62
CA GLY A 139 -1.02 -27.77 15.38
C GLY A 139 0.46 -28.02 15.64
N LYS A 140 1.20 -27.03 16.16
CA LYS A 140 2.63 -27.18 16.39
C LYS A 140 2.90 -27.99 17.64
N THR A 141 3.83 -28.92 17.50
CA THR A 141 4.44 -29.62 18.62
C THR A 141 5.33 -28.67 19.42
N GLU A 142 5.62 -29.03 20.68
CA GLU A 142 6.53 -28.25 21.53
C GLU A 142 7.92 -28.14 20.89
N GLU A 143 8.36 -29.21 20.22
CA GLU A 143 9.61 -29.25 19.48
C GLU A 143 9.65 -28.23 18.33
N GLU A 144 8.60 -28.18 17.50
CA GLU A 144 8.51 -27.23 16.38
C GLU A 144 8.49 -25.77 16.87
N PHE A 145 7.80 -25.50 17.98
CA PHE A 145 7.81 -24.18 18.61
C PHE A 145 9.21 -23.78 19.06
N VAL A 146 9.93 -24.69 19.73
CA VAL A 146 11.30 -24.43 20.21
C VAL A 146 12.25 -24.21 19.03
N GLU A 147 12.14 -24.98 17.96
CA GLU A 147 12.93 -24.80 16.74
C GLU A 147 12.71 -23.42 16.10
N GLU A 148 11.45 -23.00 15.95
CA GLU A 148 11.09 -21.70 15.38
C GLU A 148 11.58 -20.55 16.27
N LEU A 149 11.41 -20.65 17.58
CA LEU A 149 11.90 -19.66 18.54
C LEU A 149 13.42 -19.50 18.47
N LEU A 150 14.16 -20.62 18.36
CA LEU A 150 15.61 -20.61 18.21
C LEU A 150 16.03 -19.97 16.88
N ALA A 151 15.34 -20.29 15.79
CA ALA A 151 15.59 -19.68 14.47
C ALA A 151 15.38 -18.15 14.52
N MET A 152 14.26 -17.69 15.08
CA MET A 152 13.98 -16.26 15.25
C MET A 152 15.02 -15.57 16.15
N ASN A 153 15.49 -16.23 17.22
CA ASN A 153 16.52 -15.69 18.09
C ASN A 153 17.88 -15.53 17.37
N GLN A 154 18.22 -16.49 16.51
CA GLN A 154 19.42 -16.41 15.67
C GLN A 154 19.33 -15.25 14.68
N GLU A 155 18.17 -15.06 14.04
CA GLU A 155 17.94 -13.94 13.14
C GLU A 155 18.04 -12.60 13.88
N LEU A 156 17.38 -12.47 15.03
CA LEU A 156 17.48 -11.30 15.90
C LEU A 156 18.94 -11.00 16.29
N SER A 157 19.71 -12.04 16.62
CA SER A 157 21.12 -11.92 16.94
C SER A 157 21.95 -11.41 15.76
N SER A 158 21.63 -11.84 14.54
CA SER A 158 22.27 -11.35 13.31
C SER A 158 21.97 -9.87 13.08
N LEU A 159 20.69 -9.48 13.14
CA LEU A 159 20.23 -8.11 13.00
C LEU A 159 20.89 -7.18 14.04
N ASN A 160 21.00 -7.63 15.29
CA ASN A 160 21.68 -6.89 16.34
C ASN A 160 23.17 -6.65 16.05
N ARG A 161 23.87 -7.61 15.43
CA ARG A 161 25.29 -7.41 15.04
C ARG A 161 25.40 -6.37 13.92
N GLU A 162 24.49 -6.39 12.97
CA GLU A 162 24.46 -5.41 11.88
C GLU A 162 24.14 -4.01 12.39
N ALA A 163 23.15 -3.89 13.28
CA ALA A 163 22.81 -2.64 13.96
C ALA A 163 24.04 -2.04 14.68
N ARG A 164 24.81 -2.86 15.40
CA ARG A 164 26.06 -2.41 16.07
C ARG A 164 27.15 -1.96 15.10
N LYS A 165 27.22 -2.54 13.89
CA LYS A 165 28.16 -2.07 12.86
C LYS A 165 27.76 -0.68 12.37
N LEU A 166 26.47 -0.49 12.09
CA LEU A 166 25.92 0.80 11.67
C LEU A 166 26.08 1.86 12.75
N GLU A 167 25.80 1.51 14.02
CA GLU A 167 26.03 2.36 15.19
C GLU A 167 27.47 2.90 15.23
N LYS A 168 28.47 2.03 15.06
CA LYS A 168 29.89 2.42 15.02
C LYS A 168 30.20 3.39 13.87
N ILE A 169 29.64 3.15 12.69
CA ILE A 169 29.83 4.03 11.52
C ILE A 169 29.21 5.40 11.78
N ILE A 170 28.00 5.44 12.33
CA ILE A 170 27.30 6.68 12.68
C ILE A 170 28.11 7.45 13.72
N HIS A 171 28.56 6.78 14.79
CA HIS A 171 29.37 7.39 15.84
C HIS A 171 30.68 7.98 15.30
N HIS A 172 31.40 7.21 14.47
CA HIS A 172 32.63 7.68 13.81
C HIS A 172 32.41 8.91 12.93
N ASN A 173 31.33 8.91 12.14
CA ASN A 173 30.97 10.04 11.29
C ASN A 173 30.57 11.28 12.11
N ALA A 174 29.86 11.09 13.22
CA ALA A 174 29.50 12.17 14.13
C ALA A 174 30.75 12.85 14.73
N LEU A 175 31.72 12.07 15.20
CA LEU A 175 32.99 12.60 15.73
C LEU A 175 33.74 13.45 14.70
N LYS A 176 33.86 12.97 13.45
CA LYS A 176 34.49 13.71 12.36
C LYS A 176 33.83 15.06 12.06
N LEU A 177 32.51 15.15 12.22
CA LEU A 177 31.77 16.41 12.02
C LEU A 177 32.00 17.40 13.16
N THR A 178 32.35 16.91 14.35
CA THR A 178 32.59 17.75 15.55
C THR A 178 34.06 18.14 15.76
N GLU A 179 35.03 17.38 15.24
CA GLU A 179 36.48 17.65 15.40
C GLU A 179 37.01 18.81 14.53
N GLY A 180 36.18 19.41 13.67
CA GLY A 180 36.51 20.58 12.85
C GLY A 180 35.95 21.91 13.36
N LYS A 181 35.49 21.97 14.62
CA LYS A 181 35.01 23.18 15.30
C LYS A 181 35.78 23.42 16.59
#